data_AF-B6V4G7-F1
#
_entry.id   AF-B6V4G7-F1
#
_cell.length_a   1.000
_cell.length_b   1.000
_cell.length_c   1.000
_cell.angle_alpha   90.00
_cell.angle_beta   90.00
_cell.angle_gamma   90.00
#
_symmetry.space_group_name_H-M   'P 1'
#
loop_
_entity.id
_entity.type
_entity.pdbx_description
1 polymer ?
#
loop_
_entity_poly.entity_id
_entity_poly.type
_entity_poly.pdbx_seq_one_letter_code
_entity_poly.pdbx_strand_id
1 'polypeptide(L)'
;FIKNDEPQGNQAFCQMSDCIPEVVSALKACIQETGDEKIFSANITADDPNEMIARGRYCLGQFGQYGENLAMLVDGYVAGGTAVTVCRRNFPRQFLHYHRAGHGAVTSPQTQRGYTAFVHTKLSRVIGASGIHVGTMGYGKM
;
A
#
# COMPACT_ATOMS: atom_id res chain seq x y z
N PHE A 1 -10.02 9.19 0.05
CA PHE A 1 -8.96 8.18 0.02
C PHE A 1 -8.54 7.88 1.45
N ILE A 2 -8.46 6.61 1.81
CA ILE A 2 -7.91 6.14 3.10
C ILE A 2 -6.87 5.07 2.78
N LYS A 3 -5.79 4.99 3.55
CA LYS A 3 -4.82 3.89 3.48
C LYS A 3 -4.77 3.19 4.83
N ASN A 4 -4.47 1.90 4.83
CA ASN A 4 -3.90 1.30 6.02
C ASN A 4 -2.63 2.07 6.42
N ASP A 5 -2.41 2.23 7.72
CA ASP A 5 -1.08 2.57 8.20
C ASP A 5 -0.12 1.41 7.93
N GLU A 6 1.19 1.65 7.81
CA GLU A 6 2.08 0.60 7.31
C GLU A 6 2.11 -0.72 8.10
N PRO A 7 1.91 -0.75 9.43
CA PRO A 7 1.96 -2.02 10.14
C PRO A 7 0.61 -2.74 10.15
N GLN A 8 -0.49 -2.10 9.74
CA GLN A 8 -1.83 -2.70 9.83
C GLN A 8 -1.97 -3.85 8.82
N GLY A 9 -2.49 -5.00 9.27
CA GLY A 9 -2.68 -6.17 8.42
C GLY A 9 -3.59 -7.20 9.05
N ASN A 10 -3.02 -8.14 9.80
CA ASN A 10 -3.75 -9.28 10.39
C ASN A 10 -3.38 -9.51 11.86
N GLN A 11 -3.36 -8.44 12.65
CA GLN A 11 -3.12 -8.53 14.09
C GLN A 11 -4.25 -9.30 14.78
N ALA A 12 -3.94 -10.02 15.87
CA ALA A 12 -4.92 -10.86 16.57
C ALA A 12 -6.17 -10.08 17.08
N PHE A 13 -6.03 -8.78 17.34
CA PHE A 13 -7.12 -7.91 17.80
C PHE A 13 -7.86 -7.17 16.66
N CYS A 14 -7.40 -7.31 15.41
CA CYS A 14 -7.97 -6.68 14.23
C CYS A 14 -7.62 -7.54 13.01
N GLN A 15 -8.25 -8.70 12.91
CA GLN A 15 -7.96 -9.65 11.84
C GLN A 15 -8.44 -9.09 10.50
N MET A 16 -7.70 -9.37 9.44
CA MET A 16 -8.05 -8.92 8.08
C MET A 16 -9.41 -9.48 7.64
N SER A 17 -9.74 -10.71 8.09
CA SER A 17 -11.02 -11.37 7.83
C SER A 17 -12.21 -10.56 8.34
N ASP A 18 -12.02 -9.82 9.43
CA ASP A 18 -13.08 -9.07 10.09
C ASP A 18 -13.04 -7.59 9.68
N CYS A 19 -11.84 -7.00 9.59
CA CYS A 19 -11.67 -5.57 9.33
C CYS A 19 -11.99 -5.16 7.89
N ILE A 20 -11.60 -5.96 6.89
CA ILE A 20 -11.83 -5.59 5.48
C ILE A 20 -13.34 -5.54 5.13
N PRO A 21 -14.18 -6.50 5.55
CA PRO A 21 -15.63 -6.38 5.40
C PRO A 21 -16.21 -5.09 6.01
N GLU A 22 -15.75 -4.70 7.19
CA GLU A 22 -16.18 -3.45 7.85
C GLU A 22 -15.75 -2.21 7.05
N VAL A 23 -14.53 -2.20 6.50
CA VAL A 23 -14.08 -1.13 5.59
C VAL A 23 -14.97 -1.04 4.36
N VAL A 24 -15.34 -2.17 3.75
CA VAL A 24 -16.25 -2.21 2.59
C VAL A 24 -17.65 -1.72 2.96
N SER A 25 -18.15 -2.09 4.15
CA SER A 25 -19.43 -1.61 4.67
C SER A 25 -19.43 -0.08 4.84
N ALA A 26 -18.40 0.47 5.49
CA ALA A 26 -18.23 1.90 5.66
C ALA A 26 -18.08 2.64 4.32
N LEU A 27 -17.32 2.07 3.37
CA LEU A 27 -17.17 2.63 2.03
C LEU A 27 -18.52 2.74 1.32
N LYS A 28 -19.35 1.69 1.36
CA LYS A 28 -20.71 1.70 0.76
C LYS A 28 -21.60 2.76 1.41
N ALA A 29 -21.60 2.83 2.74
CA ALA A 29 -22.38 3.83 3.47
C ALA A 29 -21.97 5.26 3.08
N CYS A 30 -20.66 5.54 3.01
CA CYS A 30 -20.17 6.85 2.60
C CYS A 30 -20.49 7.18 1.14
N ILE A 31 -20.41 6.22 0.21
CA ILE A 31 -20.80 6.44 -1.19
C ILE A 31 -22.29 6.74 -1.27
N GLN A 32 -23.13 6.00 -0.55
CA GLN A 32 -24.57 6.22 -0.52
C GLN A 32 -24.94 7.60 0.06
N GLU A 33 -24.27 8.02 1.13
CA GLU A 33 -24.53 9.31 1.78
C GLU A 33 -24.08 10.50 0.92
N THR A 34 -22.91 10.37 0.27
CA THR A 34 -22.26 11.52 -0.40
C THR A 34 -22.47 11.56 -1.90
N GLY A 35 -22.81 10.44 -2.54
CA GLY A 35 -22.84 10.30 -4.01
C GLY A 35 -21.47 10.24 -4.68
N ASP A 36 -20.38 10.35 -3.90
CA ASP A 36 -19.01 10.42 -4.39
C ASP A 36 -18.26 9.10 -4.13
N GLU A 37 -17.54 8.63 -5.14
CA GLU A 37 -16.66 7.46 -5.03
C GLU A 37 -15.59 7.62 -3.94
N LYS A 38 -15.33 6.53 -3.19
CA LYS A 38 -14.30 6.47 -2.15
C LYS A 38 -13.26 5.43 -2.52
N ILE A 39 -12.02 5.64 -2.07
CA ILE A 39 -10.90 4.74 -2.39
C ILE A 39 -10.22 4.31 -1.09
N PHE A 40 -9.86 3.03 -1.00
CA PHE A 40 -9.10 2.45 0.09
C PHE A 40 -7.82 1.79 -0.42
N SER A 41 -6.71 1.95 0.30
CA SER A 41 -5.44 1.29 0.00
C SER A 41 -5.11 0.26 1.08
N ALA A 42 -5.36 -1.02 0.77
CA ALA A 42 -5.17 -2.13 1.70
C ALA A 42 -3.71 -2.57 1.75
N ASN A 43 -3.15 -2.73 2.95
CA ASN A 43 -1.80 -3.27 3.10
C ASN A 43 -1.79 -4.79 2.87
N ILE A 44 -1.05 -5.24 1.86
CA ILE A 44 -0.88 -6.66 1.54
C ILE A 44 0.54 -7.16 1.80
N THR A 45 1.39 -6.36 2.45
CA THR A 45 2.79 -6.70 2.71
C THR A 45 2.90 -7.98 3.55
N ALA A 46 3.68 -8.93 3.07
CA ALA A 46 4.05 -10.15 3.78
C ALA A 46 5.36 -10.70 3.22
N ASP A 47 6.08 -11.49 4.00
CA ASP A 47 7.33 -12.14 3.55
C ASP A 47 7.05 -13.23 2.52
N ASP A 48 5.98 -14.01 2.72
CA ASP A 48 5.56 -15.05 1.78
C ASP A 48 4.78 -14.43 0.59
N PRO A 49 5.25 -14.57 -0.65
CA PRO A 49 4.51 -14.13 -1.83
C PRO A 49 3.10 -14.72 -1.93
N ASN A 50 2.89 -15.95 -1.44
CA ASN A 50 1.57 -16.57 -1.45
C ASN A 50 0.61 -15.86 -0.49
N GLU A 51 1.10 -15.40 0.66
CA GLU A 51 0.32 -14.60 1.61
C GLU A 51 -0.05 -13.24 0.99
N MET A 52 0.87 -12.57 0.29
CA MET A 52 0.55 -11.32 -0.43
C MET A 52 -0.55 -11.55 -1.47
N ILE A 53 -0.46 -12.64 -2.24
CA ILE A 53 -1.45 -13.01 -3.25
C ILE A 53 -2.79 -13.37 -2.59
N ALA A 54 -2.77 -14.11 -1.48
CA ALA A 54 -3.96 -14.47 -0.73
C ALA A 54 -4.68 -13.22 -0.20
N ARG A 55 -3.95 -12.28 0.44
CA ARG A 55 -4.50 -11.00 0.91
C ARG A 55 -5.07 -10.16 -0.23
N GLY A 56 -4.33 -10.02 -1.33
CA GLY A 56 -4.81 -9.24 -2.48
C GLY A 56 -6.07 -9.83 -3.11
N ARG A 57 -6.15 -11.16 -3.26
CA ARG A 57 -7.36 -11.85 -3.74
C ARG A 57 -8.52 -11.74 -2.75
N TYR A 58 -8.24 -11.84 -1.46
CA TYR A 58 -9.24 -11.68 -0.40
C TYR A 58 -9.85 -10.27 -0.44
N CYS A 59 -9.01 -9.23 -0.41
CA CYS A 59 -9.47 -7.85 -0.50
C CYS A 59 -10.30 -7.59 -1.76
N LEU A 60 -9.87 -8.09 -2.93
CA LEU A 60 -10.64 -7.98 -4.17
C LEU A 60 -11.99 -8.70 -4.08
N GLY A 61 -12.02 -9.90 -3.48
CA GLY A 61 -13.24 -10.66 -3.25
C GLY A 61 -14.23 -9.90 -2.34
N GLN A 62 -13.74 -9.29 -1.27
CA GLN A 62 -14.57 -8.49 -0.36
C GLN A 62 -15.10 -7.20 -0.99
N PHE A 63 -14.27 -6.51 -1.78
CA PHE A 63 -14.70 -5.29 -2.48
C PHE A 63 -15.70 -5.60 -3.61
N GLY A 64 -15.61 -6.77 -4.25
CA GLY A 64 -16.56 -7.20 -5.27
C GLY A 64 -16.68 -6.18 -6.41
N GLN A 65 -17.88 -5.63 -6.60
CA GLN A 65 -18.13 -4.59 -7.62
C GLN A 65 -17.32 -3.29 -7.40
N TYR A 66 -16.89 -3.02 -6.16
CA TYR A 66 -16.04 -1.87 -5.80
C TYR A 66 -14.55 -2.19 -6.01
N GLY A 67 -14.21 -3.21 -6.79
CA GLY A 67 -12.81 -3.61 -7.01
C GLY A 67 -11.93 -2.52 -7.60
N GLU A 68 -12.49 -1.52 -8.28
CA GLU A 68 -11.75 -0.36 -8.80
C GLU A 68 -11.44 0.69 -7.72
N ASN A 69 -12.16 0.66 -6.60
CA ASN A 69 -11.96 1.50 -5.42
C ASN A 69 -10.82 1.01 -4.50
N LEU A 70 -10.17 -0.11 -4.86
CA LEU A 70 -9.15 -0.76 -4.06
C LEU A 70 -7.74 -0.53 -4.66
N ALA A 71 -6.87 0.12 -3.91
CA ALA A 71 -5.44 0.13 -4.14
C ALA A 71 -4.74 -0.91 -3.24
N MET A 72 -3.56 -1.36 -3.65
CA MET A 72 -2.73 -2.30 -2.89
C MET A 72 -1.48 -1.58 -2.37
N LEU A 73 -1.36 -1.50 -1.05
CA LEU A 73 -0.18 -0.95 -0.38
C LEU A 73 0.86 -2.05 -0.14
N VAL A 74 2.11 -1.74 -0.48
CA VAL A 74 3.29 -2.58 -0.21
C VAL A 74 4.39 -1.73 0.41
N ASP A 75 4.95 -2.16 1.54
CA ASP A 75 6.13 -1.55 2.17
C ASP A 75 7.42 -1.94 1.42
N GLY A 76 7.59 -1.39 0.23
CA GLY A 76 8.62 -1.85 -0.71
C GLY A 76 10.06 -1.64 -0.27
N TYR A 77 10.33 -0.74 0.69
CA TYR A 77 11.69 -0.58 1.23
C TYR A 77 12.06 -1.75 2.15
N VAL A 78 11.21 -2.08 3.14
CA VAL A 78 11.50 -3.16 4.10
C VAL A 78 11.20 -4.55 3.54
N ALA A 79 10.12 -4.73 2.76
CA ALA A 79 9.80 -6.00 2.11
C ALA A 79 10.57 -6.23 0.80
N GLY A 80 11.25 -5.19 0.30
CA GLY A 80 12.12 -5.25 -0.87
C GLY A 80 11.39 -5.20 -2.22
N GLY A 81 12.18 -5.03 -3.29
CA GLY A 81 11.67 -4.92 -4.66
C GLY A 81 10.94 -6.18 -5.16
N THR A 82 11.22 -7.34 -4.57
CA THR A 82 10.50 -8.58 -4.87
C THR A 82 9.04 -8.49 -4.46
N ALA A 83 8.72 -8.02 -3.24
CA ALA A 83 7.33 -7.84 -2.78
C ALA A 83 6.55 -6.85 -3.66
N VAL A 84 7.19 -5.76 -4.07
CA VAL A 84 6.62 -4.79 -5.00
C VAL A 84 6.29 -5.44 -6.35
N THR A 85 7.20 -6.28 -6.84
CA THR A 85 7.02 -7.02 -8.11
C THR A 85 5.93 -8.09 -7.99
N VAL A 86 5.80 -8.76 -6.84
CA VAL A 86 4.71 -9.70 -6.56
C VAL A 86 3.38 -9.00 -6.72
N CYS A 87 3.17 -7.85 -6.08
CA CYS A 87 1.94 -7.08 -6.26
C CYS A 87 1.77 -6.62 -7.72
N ARG A 88 2.81 -6.04 -8.31
CA ARG A 88 2.75 -5.47 -9.67
C ARG A 88 2.36 -6.49 -10.74
N ARG A 89 2.85 -7.73 -10.63
CA ARG A 89 2.62 -8.78 -11.64
C ARG A 89 1.34 -9.56 -11.39
N ASN A 90 0.93 -9.77 -10.14
CA ASN A 90 -0.28 -10.51 -9.82
C ASN A 90 -1.55 -9.65 -9.83
N PHE A 91 -1.42 -8.34 -9.57
CA PHE A 91 -2.55 -7.40 -9.56
C PHE A 91 -2.29 -6.19 -10.48
N PRO A 92 -1.96 -6.39 -11.77
CA PRO A 92 -1.51 -5.31 -12.65
C PRO A 92 -2.58 -4.25 -12.95
N ARG A 93 -3.85 -4.55 -12.68
CA ARG A 93 -4.98 -3.62 -12.83
C ARG A 93 -5.28 -2.83 -11.57
N GLN A 94 -4.68 -3.18 -10.43
CA GLN A 94 -4.86 -2.44 -9.19
C GLN A 94 -3.74 -1.44 -8.98
N PHE A 95 -4.08 -0.28 -8.43
CA PHE A 95 -3.11 0.77 -8.15
C PHE A 95 -2.10 0.26 -7.11
N LEU A 96 -0.83 0.20 -7.49
CA LEU A 96 0.26 -0.21 -6.61
C LEU A 96 0.80 1.00 -5.83
N HIS A 97 0.41 1.08 -4.57
CA HIS A 97 0.83 2.09 -3.62
C HIS A 97 2.10 1.65 -2.89
N TYR A 98 3.24 2.21 -3.32
CA TYR A 98 4.53 1.95 -2.67
C TYR A 98 4.65 2.80 -1.39
N HIS A 99 4.66 2.13 -0.25
CA HIS A 99 5.04 2.73 1.02
C HIS A 99 6.53 2.50 1.29
N ARG A 100 7.21 3.50 1.86
CA ARG A 100 8.69 3.52 1.96
C ARG A 100 9.21 3.44 3.39
N ALA A 101 8.45 2.92 4.34
CA ALA A 101 8.86 2.79 5.73
C ALA A 101 10.30 2.23 5.84
N GLY A 102 11.13 2.83 6.70
CA GLY A 102 12.55 2.47 6.86
C GLY A 102 13.54 3.19 5.93
N HIS A 103 13.10 3.86 4.86
CA HIS A 103 14.00 4.47 3.87
C HIS A 103 14.99 5.49 4.47
N GLY A 104 14.60 6.18 5.55
CA GLY A 104 15.43 7.19 6.21
C GLY A 104 16.80 6.68 6.67
N ALA A 105 16.94 5.37 6.89
CA ALA A 105 18.22 4.74 7.25
C ALA A 105 19.32 4.92 6.18
N VAL A 106 18.95 5.13 4.91
CA VAL A 106 19.90 5.37 3.81
C VAL A 106 19.66 6.67 3.06
N THR A 107 18.42 7.20 3.06
CA THR A 107 18.10 8.40 2.29
C THR A 107 18.22 9.69 3.07
N SER A 108 18.41 9.63 4.39
CA SER A 108 18.57 10.83 5.22
C SER A 108 19.82 11.61 4.80
N PRO A 109 19.79 12.96 4.74
CA PRO A 109 20.97 13.78 4.47
C PRO A 109 22.11 13.58 5.48
N GLN A 110 21.81 13.09 6.70
CA GLN A 110 22.82 12.73 7.69
C GLN A 110 23.62 11.48 7.29
N THR A 111 23.04 10.60 6.46
CA THR A 111 23.66 9.34 6.07
C THR A 111 24.55 9.54 4.84
N GLN A 112 25.85 9.25 4.98
CA GLN A 112 26.84 9.39 3.91
C GLN A 112 27.03 8.10 3.08
N ARG A 113 26.00 7.24 3.03
CA ARG A 113 26.04 5.90 2.40
C ARG A 113 24.68 5.56 1.79
N GLY A 114 24.66 4.60 0.87
CA GLY A 114 23.44 4.15 0.22
C GLY A 114 23.06 5.05 -0.95
N TYR A 115 21.86 5.62 -0.95
CA TYR A 115 21.32 6.41 -2.05
C TYR A 115 20.30 7.43 -1.57
N THR A 116 20.08 8.49 -2.35
CA THR A 116 19.14 9.56 -1.99
C THR A 116 17.68 9.13 -2.18
N ALA A 117 16.76 9.87 -1.56
CA ALA A 117 15.33 9.67 -1.78
C ALA A 117 14.93 9.84 -3.26
N PHE A 118 15.63 10.71 -4.01
CA PHE A 118 15.42 10.90 -5.44
C PHE A 118 15.77 9.64 -6.25
N VAL A 119 16.89 8.97 -5.93
CA VAL A 119 17.25 7.70 -6.56
C VAL A 119 16.20 6.64 -6.21
N HIS A 120 15.76 6.58 -4.95
CA HIS A 120 14.75 5.62 -4.50
C HIS A 120 13.42 5.74 -5.26
N THR A 121 12.91 6.97 -5.44
CA THR A 121 11.66 7.20 -6.20
C THR A 121 11.81 6.97 -7.69
N LYS A 122 13.00 7.19 -8.27
CA LYS A 122 13.27 6.85 -9.67
C LYS A 122 13.26 5.34 -9.88
N LEU A 123 13.85 4.58 -8.96
CA LEU A 123 13.83 3.11 -9.00
C LEU A 123 12.42 2.56 -8.77
N SER A 124 11.62 3.15 -7.88
CA SER A 124 10.24 2.71 -7.65
C SER A 124 9.37 2.82 -8.91
N ARG A 125 9.59 3.85 -9.73
CA ARG A 125 8.97 3.98 -11.05
C ARG A 125 9.36 2.83 -11.99
N VAL A 126 10.63 2.43 -12.02
CA VAL A 126 11.13 1.35 -12.89
C VAL A 126 10.53 0.00 -12.50
N ILE A 127 10.42 -0.30 -11.21
CA ILE A 127 9.81 -1.55 -10.72
C ILE A 127 8.27 -1.55 -10.76
N GLY A 128 7.67 -0.45 -11.22
CA GLY A 128 6.27 -0.39 -11.59
C GLY A 128 5.31 0.12 -10.51
N ALA A 129 5.78 0.85 -9.50
CA ALA A 129 4.89 1.51 -8.55
C ALA A 129 3.97 2.51 -9.28
N SER A 130 2.67 2.50 -8.95
CA SER A 130 1.70 3.47 -9.47
C SER A 130 1.81 4.82 -8.75
N GLY A 131 2.11 4.77 -7.43
CA GLY A 131 2.41 5.93 -6.61
C GLY A 131 3.38 5.58 -5.49
N ILE A 132 4.20 6.54 -5.08
CA ILE A 132 5.15 6.40 -3.96
C ILE A 132 5.12 7.64 -3.08
N HIS A 133 5.27 7.46 -1.77
CA HIS A 133 5.51 8.56 -0.85
C HIS A 133 6.79 9.34 -1.22
N VAL A 134 6.67 10.65 -1.47
CA VAL A 134 7.82 11.52 -1.82
C VAL A 134 8.32 12.34 -0.62
N GLY A 135 7.56 12.41 0.46
CA GLY A 135 7.86 13.25 1.64
C GLY A 135 7.16 14.60 1.54
N THR A 136 7.23 15.39 2.62
CA THR A 136 6.50 16.67 2.70
C THR A 136 7.33 17.87 2.26
N MET A 137 8.54 17.63 1.74
CA MET A 137 9.45 18.69 1.26
C MET A 137 9.75 19.77 2.32
N GLY A 138 9.78 19.38 3.61
CA GLY A 138 10.05 20.26 4.74
C GLY A 138 8.82 20.92 5.38
N TYR A 139 7.62 20.68 4.86
CA TYR A 139 6.38 21.27 5.38
C TYR A 139 5.65 20.42 6.44
N GLY A 140 6.13 19.20 6.69
CA GLY A 140 5.58 18.28 7.68
C GLY A 140 6.66 17.69 8.58
N LYS A 141 6.31 16.61 9.28
CA LYS A 141 7.20 15.98 10.27
C LYS A 141 8.41 15.22 9.69
N MET A 142 8.41 14.94 8.38
CA MET A 142 9.47 14.23 7.63
C MET A 142 9.60 14.77 6.21
#